data_AF-A0A9E3QZV5-F1
#
_entry.id   AF-A0A9E3QZV5-F1
#
_cell.length_a   1.000
_cell.length_b   1.000
_cell.length_c   1.000
_cell.angle_alpha   90.00
_cell.angle_beta   90.00
_cell.angle_gamma   90.00
#
_symmetry.space_group_name_H-M   'P 1'
#
loop_
_entity.id
_entity.type
_entity.pdbx_description
1 polymer ?
#
loop_
_entity_poly.entity_id
_entity_poly.type
_entity_poly.pdbx_seq_one_letter_code
_entity_poly.pdbx_strand_id
1 'polypeptide(L)'
;AANQGVLMESMNMAAKWKLPVIYVCENNRYGMGTDIARVSAVPEIHKRAPGFGVPGEAYDGMDVVASYEAIAKWAKHCRDGKGPVLLEANTYRYRGHSMSDAATYRTKDEVEEERKNDPIPKHRELLLKKKHATEAELEAIDEAVKAQVEQAVAFADASPEPSMDELYTDMIIADGEGDVHPRERVLGVKVDWPVLPGPELKTRWDLEPREAAPAAKKGAA
;
A
#
# COMPACT_ATOMS: atom_id res chain seq x y z
N ALA A 1 -1.79 8.21 9.37
CA ALA A 1 -0.98 6.99 9.56
C ALA A 1 0.44 7.30 10.05
N ALA A 2 1.24 8.09 9.31
CA ALA A 2 2.67 8.24 9.60
C ALA A 2 3.05 8.82 10.98
N ASN A 3 2.15 9.54 11.65
CA ASN A 3 2.38 10.08 12.99
C ASN A 3 1.96 9.13 14.13
N GLN A 4 1.48 7.92 13.83
CA GLN A 4 1.19 6.90 14.83
C GLN A 4 2.47 6.14 15.20
N GLY A 5 2.65 5.87 16.50
CA GLY A 5 3.84 5.16 17.02
C GLY A 5 4.10 3.80 16.36
N VAL A 6 3.02 3.10 15.99
CA VAL A 6 3.06 1.81 15.30
C VAL A 6 3.92 1.79 14.03
N LEU A 7 4.01 2.91 13.30
CA LEU A 7 4.89 2.97 12.12
C LEU A 7 6.36 2.83 12.54
N MET A 8 6.79 3.58 13.56
CA MET A 8 8.17 3.54 14.02
C MET A 8 8.50 2.20 14.70
N GLU A 9 7.58 1.69 15.51
CA GLU A 9 7.73 0.40 16.18
C GLU A 9 7.88 -0.74 15.17
N SER A 10 6.97 -0.83 14.20
CA SER A 10 7.03 -1.87 13.17
C SER A 10 8.27 -1.76 12.29
N MET A 11 8.66 -0.54 11.90
CA MET A 11 9.85 -0.31 11.08
C MET A 11 11.14 -0.68 11.83
N ASN A 12 11.22 -0.37 13.13
CA ASN A 12 12.34 -0.79 13.98
C ASN A 12 12.48 -2.32 14.04
N MET A 13 11.36 -3.03 14.20
CA MET A 13 11.34 -4.50 14.21
C MET A 13 11.74 -5.07 12.84
N ALA A 14 11.20 -4.53 11.75
CA ALA A 14 11.57 -4.93 10.39
C ALA A 14 13.05 -4.70 10.11
N ALA A 15 13.63 -3.60 10.59
CA ALA A 15 15.05 -3.30 10.47
C ALA A 15 15.90 -4.31 11.26
N LYS A 16 15.54 -4.54 12.53
CA LYS A 16 16.25 -5.47 13.43
C LYS A 16 16.33 -6.89 12.84
N TRP A 17 15.26 -7.35 12.23
CA TRP A 17 15.15 -8.70 11.67
C TRP A 17 15.46 -8.77 10.18
N LYS A 18 15.82 -7.64 9.54
CA LYS A 18 16.06 -7.53 8.10
C LYS A 18 14.91 -8.09 7.26
N LEU A 19 13.68 -7.78 7.64
CA LEU A 19 12.48 -8.26 6.94
C LEU A 19 12.34 -7.61 5.56
N PRO A 20 11.80 -8.34 4.56
CA PRO A 20 11.58 -7.82 3.22
C PRO A 20 10.29 -6.98 3.15
N VAL A 21 10.30 -5.77 3.74
CA VAL A 21 9.12 -4.89 3.83
C VAL A 21 9.37 -3.56 3.13
N ILE A 22 8.42 -3.15 2.28
CA ILE A 22 8.37 -1.80 1.72
C ILE A 22 7.23 -1.06 2.42
N TYR A 23 7.55 -0.04 3.20
CA TYR A 23 6.57 0.90 3.70
C TYR A 23 6.36 1.96 2.62
N VAL A 24 5.12 2.17 2.18
CA VAL A 24 4.79 3.23 1.22
C VAL A 24 3.88 4.25 1.89
N CYS A 25 4.31 5.51 1.90
CA CYS A 25 3.52 6.64 2.34
C CYS A 25 3.01 7.39 1.10
N GLU A 26 1.72 7.28 0.82
CA GLU A 26 1.02 8.15 -0.13
C GLU A 26 0.83 9.53 0.50
N ASN A 27 1.80 10.42 0.31
CA ASN A 27 1.76 11.76 0.88
C ASN A 27 0.93 12.69 0.00
N ASN A 28 -0.35 12.81 0.33
CA ASN A 28 -1.28 13.77 -0.26
C ASN A 28 -1.37 15.10 0.50
N ARG A 29 -0.40 15.39 1.38
CA ARG A 29 -0.26 16.58 2.24
C ARG A 29 -1.22 16.67 3.43
N TYR A 30 -2.35 15.94 3.44
CA TYR A 30 -3.42 16.13 4.43
C TYR A 30 -3.82 14.85 5.18
N GLY A 31 -3.74 14.88 6.51
CA GLY A 31 -4.42 13.93 7.39
C GLY A 31 -5.85 14.38 7.67
N MET A 32 -6.84 13.80 6.96
CA MET A 32 -8.20 14.36 6.87
C MET A 32 -8.17 15.79 6.34
N GLY A 33 -8.18 16.79 7.23
CA GLY A 33 -8.05 18.22 6.91
C GLY A 33 -6.84 18.91 7.54
N THR A 34 -5.94 18.15 8.15
CA THR A 34 -4.75 18.69 8.82
C THR A 34 -3.54 18.56 7.91
N ASP A 35 -2.98 19.71 7.51
CA ASP A 35 -1.73 19.77 6.75
C ASP A 35 -0.56 19.16 7.54
N ILE A 36 0.26 18.34 6.88
CA ILE A 36 1.42 17.67 7.47
C ILE A 36 2.42 18.64 8.10
N ALA A 37 2.65 19.81 7.50
CA ALA A 37 3.57 20.82 8.01
C ALA A 37 3.13 21.42 9.35
N ARG A 38 1.83 21.31 9.69
CA ARG A 38 1.29 21.79 10.98
C ARG A 38 1.49 20.81 12.13
N VAL A 39 1.71 19.54 11.83
CA VAL A 39 1.73 18.45 12.84
C VAL A 39 3.01 17.64 12.82
N SER A 40 3.97 17.98 11.97
CA SER A 40 5.26 17.31 11.93
C SER A 40 6.42 18.30 11.86
N ALA A 41 7.41 18.07 12.72
CA ALA A 41 8.70 18.76 12.65
C ALA A 41 9.51 18.39 11.39
N VAL A 42 9.24 17.22 10.80
CA VAL A 42 9.86 16.76 9.55
C VAL A 42 8.72 16.33 8.62
N PRO A 43 8.21 17.27 7.79
CA PRO A 43 7.08 17.02 6.91
C PRO A 43 7.36 15.92 5.88
N GLU A 44 8.59 15.77 5.42
CA GLU A 44 8.98 14.71 4.50
C GLU A 44 9.14 13.38 5.25
N ILE A 45 8.19 12.48 5.03
CA ILE A 45 8.03 11.24 5.78
C ILE A 45 9.20 10.28 5.55
N HIS A 46 9.74 10.19 4.33
CA HIS A 46 10.87 9.30 4.03
C HIS A 46 12.11 9.60 4.90
N LYS A 47 12.29 10.84 5.35
CA LYS A 47 13.43 11.25 6.20
C LYS A 47 13.39 10.68 7.62
N ARG A 48 12.31 10.00 8.01
CA ARG A 48 12.17 9.36 9.33
C ARG A 48 12.87 7.99 9.40
N ALA A 49 13.06 7.33 8.27
CA ALA A 49 13.63 5.98 8.20
C ALA A 49 15.12 5.88 8.59
N PRO A 50 16.01 6.84 8.20
CA PRO A 50 17.43 6.75 8.53
C PRO A 50 17.75 6.62 10.01
N GLY A 51 16.89 7.11 10.92
CA GLY A 51 17.05 6.95 12.37
C GLY A 51 17.04 5.49 12.84
N PHE A 52 16.53 4.56 12.02
CA PHE A 52 16.49 3.13 12.28
C PHE A 52 17.48 2.33 11.41
N GLY A 53 18.38 3.02 10.71
CA GLY A 53 19.25 2.40 9.70
C GLY A 53 18.48 1.91 8.46
N VAL A 54 17.24 2.37 8.27
CA VAL A 54 16.37 2.00 7.15
C VAL A 54 16.51 3.06 6.06
N PRO A 55 16.71 2.69 4.78
CA PRO A 55 16.70 3.65 3.70
C PRO A 55 15.34 4.34 3.57
N GLY A 56 15.37 5.62 3.18
CA GLY A 56 14.18 6.42 2.90
C GLY A 56 14.32 7.09 1.54
N GLU A 57 13.30 7.01 0.67
CA GLU A 57 13.32 7.65 -0.64
C GLU A 57 11.95 8.23 -0.99
N ALA A 58 11.91 9.46 -1.50
CA ALA A 58 10.71 10.05 -2.09
C ALA A 58 10.73 9.92 -3.61
N TYR A 59 9.56 9.76 -4.21
CA TYR A 59 9.37 9.78 -5.66
C TYR A 59 8.11 10.58 -6.04
N ASP A 60 8.00 10.92 -7.32
CA ASP A 60 6.79 11.54 -7.87
C ASP A 60 5.68 10.50 -8.00
N GLY A 61 4.70 10.55 -7.10
CA GLY A 61 3.53 9.68 -7.11
C GLY A 61 2.50 10.06 -8.18
N MET A 62 2.70 11.18 -8.88
CA MET A 62 1.92 11.63 -10.04
C MET A 62 2.60 11.22 -11.36
N ASP A 63 3.64 10.40 -11.31
CA ASP A 63 4.27 9.75 -12.46
C ASP A 63 4.29 8.23 -12.24
N VAL A 64 3.48 7.52 -13.04
CA VAL A 64 3.35 6.06 -12.93
C VAL A 64 4.65 5.33 -13.27
N VAL A 65 5.49 5.88 -14.15
CA VAL A 65 6.78 5.28 -14.51
C VAL A 65 7.76 5.45 -13.36
N ALA A 66 7.84 6.66 -12.78
CA ALA A 66 8.68 6.90 -11.59
C ALA A 66 8.24 6.02 -10.41
N SER A 67 6.93 5.88 -10.21
CA SER A 67 6.35 5.00 -9.19
C SER A 67 6.75 3.54 -9.42
N TYR A 68 6.62 3.04 -10.66
CA TYR A 68 7.05 1.69 -11.01
C TYR A 68 8.55 1.47 -10.79
N GLU A 69 9.40 2.38 -11.26
CA GLU A 69 10.85 2.28 -11.12
C GLU A 69 11.30 2.27 -9.66
N ALA A 70 10.75 3.17 -8.84
CA ALA A 70 11.03 3.23 -7.41
C ALA A 70 10.63 1.93 -6.70
N ILE A 71 9.40 1.47 -6.91
CA ILE A 71 8.90 0.23 -6.29
C ILE A 71 9.70 -0.99 -6.78
N ALA A 72 10.00 -1.10 -8.08
CA ALA A 72 10.74 -2.23 -8.63
C ALA A 72 12.16 -2.32 -8.04
N LYS A 73 12.88 -1.19 -7.97
CA LYS A 73 14.21 -1.07 -7.36
C LYS A 73 14.20 -1.57 -5.92
N TRP A 74 13.26 -1.07 -5.12
CA TRP A 74 13.21 -1.36 -3.69
C TRP A 74 12.62 -2.72 -3.36
N ALA A 75 11.70 -3.22 -4.18
CA ALA A 75 11.24 -4.59 -4.09
C ALA A 75 12.37 -5.59 -4.36
N LYS A 76 13.26 -5.30 -5.31
CA LYS A 76 14.49 -6.09 -5.47
C LYS A 76 15.38 -6.01 -4.22
N HIS A 77 15.61 -4.81 -3.69
CA HIS A 77 16.40 -4.62 -2.46
C HIS A 77 15.89 -5.47 -1.29
N CYS A 78 14.58 -5.41 -1.00
CA CYS A 78 13.96 -6.17 0.07
C CYS A 78 14.05 -7.68 -0.18
N ARG A 79 13.77 -8.14 -1.41
CA ARG A 79 13.87 -9.57 -1.79
C ARG A 79 15.29 -10.10 -1.74
N ASP A 80 16.30 -9.27 -1.99
CA ASP A 80 17.72 -9.62 -1.82
C ASP A 80 18.14 -9.74 -0.33
N GLY A 81 17.22 -9.58 0.63
CA GLY A 81 17.49 -9.72 2.07
C GLY A 81 18.21 -8.52 2.68
N LYS A 82 18.18 -7.35 2.02
CA LYS A 82 18.87 -6.13 2.48
C LYS A 82 18.10 -5.32 3.53
N GLY A 83 16.92 -5.80 3.91
CA GLY A 83 16.06 -5.21 4.92
C GLY A 83 14.94 -4.34 4.33
N PRO A 84 14.24 -3.59 5.19
CA PRO A 84 13.09 -2.80 4.77
C PRO A 84 13.50 -1.47 4.12
N VAL A 85 12.52 -0.76 3.57
CA VAL A 85 12.65 0.64 3.10
C VAL A 85 11.38 1.43 3.43
N LEU A 86 11.50 2.74 3.60
CA LEU A 86 10.38 3.67 3.59
C LEU A 86 10.37 4.50 2.30
N LEU A 87 9.30 4.39 1.52
CA LEU A 87 9.09 5.19 0.33
C LEU A 87 7.99 6.20 0.55
N GLU A 88 8.16 7.39 -0.01
CA GLU A 88 7.17 8.47 0.01
C GLU A 88 6.75 8.83 -1.42
N ALA A 89 5.52 8.47 -1.76
CA ALA A 89 4.88 8.84 -3.01
C ALA A 89 4.25 10.22 -2.83
N ASN A 90 4.88 11.25 -3.40
CA ASN A 90 4.29 12.60 -3.37
C ASN A 90 3.13 12.65 -4.35
N THR A 91 1.92 12.85 -3.83
CA THR A 91 0.68 12.80 -4.61
C THR A 91 -0.31 13.84 -4.10
N TYR A 92 -1.54 13.83 -4.60
CA TYR A 92 -2.59 14.76 -4.19
C TYR A 92 -3.98 14.12 -4.22
N ARG A 93 -4.80 14.44 -3.20
CA ARG A 93 -6.19 13.94 -3.12
C ARG A 93 -7.16 14.99 -3.65
N TYR A 94 -7.70 14.82 -4.85
CA TYR A 94 -8.56 15.85 -5.46
C TYR A 94 -9.92 16.06 -4.76
N ARG A 95 -10.48 15.01 -4.16
CA ARG A 95 -11.77 15.08 -3.44
C ARG A 95 -11.56 15.24 -1.94
N GLY A 96 -12.63 15.53 -1.19
CA GLY A 96 -12.62 15.54 0.27
C GLY A 96 -12.10 14.22 0.85
N HIS A 97 -11.80 14.21 2.14
CA HIS A 97 -11.32 13.02 2.84
C HIS A 97 -12.28 11.83 2.74
N SER A 98 -13.58 12.12 2.69
CA SER A 98 -14.64 11.16 2.47
C SER A 98 -15.78 11.82 1.68
N MET A 99 -16.82 11.04 1.37
CA MET A 99 -18.02 11.55 0.69
C MET A 99 -18.73 12.70 1.43
N SER A 100 -18.57 12.78 2.75
CA SER A 100 -19.19 13.82 3.58
C SER A 100 -18.27 15.00 3.90
N ASP A 101 -16.99 14.95 3.49
CA ASP A 101 -16.03 16.01 3.77
C ASP A 101 -16.08 17.11 2.70
N ALA A 102 -16.49 18.31 3.11
CA ALA A 102 -16.58 19.50 2.26
C ALA A 102 -15.22 20.12 1.88
N ALA A 103 -14.11 19.64 2.44
CA ALA A 103 -12.74 20.05 2.11
C ALA A 103 -12.41 21.55 2.31
N THR A 104 -12.95 22.16 3.37
CA THR A 104 -12.83 23.62 3.65
C THR A 104 -11.43 24.09 4.09
N TYR A 105 -10.48 23.17 4.28
CA TYR A 105 -9.12 23.43 4.77
C TYR A 105 -8.10 23.71 3.66
N ARG A 106 -8.54 23.83 2.41
CA ARG A 106 -7.71 24.08 1.23
C ARG A 106 -8.46 24.90 0.20
N THR A 107 -7.75 25.57 -0.70
CA THR A 107 -8.37 26.44 -1.70
C THR A 107 -8.74 25.66 -2.96
N LYS A 108 -9.70 26.18 -3.73
CA LYS A 108 -10.02 25.62 -5.05
C LYS A 108 -8.83 25.77 -6.01
N ASP A 109 -8.13 26.90 -5.94
CA ASP A 109 -6.97 27.18 -6.80
C ASP A 109 -5.83 26.18 -6.59
N GLU A 110 -5.56 25.78 -5.34
CA GLU A 110 -4.58 24.74 -5.03
C GLU A 110 -4.96 23.41 -5.69
N VAL A 111 -6.22 22.99 -5.55
CA VAL A 111 -6.71 21.73 -6.13
C VAL A 111 -6.62 21.75 -7.65
N GLU A 112 -6.98 22.86 -8.28
CA GLU A 112 -6.93 23.00 -9.74
C GLU A 112 -5.49 23.08 -10.27
N GLU A 113 -4.55 23.66 -9.52
CA GLU A 113 -3.13 23.61 -9.87
C GLU A 113 -2.60 22.17 -9.83
N GLU A 114 -2.90 21.42 -8.77
CA GLU A 114 -2.49 20.02 -8.64
C GLU A 114 -3.16 19.10 -9.68
N ARG A 115 -4.37 19.46 -10.13
CA ARG A 115 -5.09 18.73 -11.19
C ARG A 115 -4.38 18.84 -12.55
N LYS A 116 -3.58 19.88 -12.80
CA LYS A 116 -2.76 19.98 -14.02
C LYS A 116 -1.70 18.88 -14.10
N ASN A 117 -1.32 18.31 -12.96
CA ASN A 117 -0.37 17.22 -12.84
C ASN A 117 -1.06 15.85 -12.72
N ASP A 118 -2.33 15.71 -13.13
CA ASP A 118 -3.05 14.44 -13.07
C ASP A 118 -2.30 13.31 -13.81
N PRO A 119 -1.98 12.19 -13.13
CA PRO A 119 -1.19 11.12 -13.72
C PRO A 119 -1.90 10.43 -14.89
N ILE A 120 -3.24 10.42 -14.94
CA ILE A 120 -3.99 9.69 -15.97
C ILE A 120 -3.85 10.37 -17.34
N PRO A 121 -4.21 11.65 -17.53
CA PRO A 121 -3.98 12.35 -18.80
C PRO A 121 -2.50 12.40 -19.18
N LYS A 122 -1.61 12.68 -18.21
CA LYS A 122 -0.15 12.74 -18.42
C LYS A 122 0.38 11.40 -18.96
N HIS A 123 -0.09 10.28 -18.42
CA HIS A 123 0.32 8.97 -18.92
C HIS A 123 -0.30 8.61 -20.27
N ARG A 124 -1.57 8.97 -20.51
CA ARG A 124 -2.22 8.84 -21.83
C ARG A 124 -1.41 9.54 -22.92
N GLU A 125 -1.05 10.79 -22.69
CA GLU A 125 -0.20 11.57 -23.61
C GLU A 125 1.17 10.91 -23.85
N LEU A 126 1.79 10.38 -22.79
CA LEU A 126 3.06 9.67 -22.89
C LEU A 126 2.95 8.43 -23.79
N LEU A 127 1.90 7.63 -23.61
CA LEU A 127 1.66 6.40 -24.39
C LEU A 127 1.45 6.72 -25.86
N LEU A 128 0.63 7.74 -26.17
CA LEU A 128 0.36 8.19 -27.54
C LEU A 128 1.64 8.74 -28.20
N LYS A 129 2.37 9.61 -27.49
CA LYS A 129 3.63 10.20 -27.98
C LYS A 129 4.69 9.14 -28.28
N LYS A 130 4.78 8.10 -27.44
CA LYS A 130 5.71 6.97 -27.63
C LYS A 130 5.17 5.89 -28.58
N LYS A 131 3.93 6.03 -29.08
CA LYS A 131 3.25 5.06 -29.95
C LYS A 131 3.14 3.66 -29.31
N HIS A 132 2.96 3.63 -27.99
CA HIS A 132 2.70 2.39 -27.25
C HIS A 132 1.21 2.01 -27.26
N ALA A 133 0.33 2.95 -27.57
CA ALA A 133 -1.09 2.75 -27.78
C ALA A 133 -1.62 3.80 -28.77
N THR A 134 -2.80 3.55 -29.32
CA THR A 134 -3.60 4.47 -30.13
C THR A 134 -4.77 5.01 -29.32
N GLU A 135 -5.36 6.13 -29.77
CA GLU A 135 -6.54 6.71 -29.12
C GLU A 135 -7.68 5.68 -29.01
N ALA A 136 -7.94 4.95 -30.09
CA ALA A 136 -8.98 3.93 -30.15
C ALA A 136 -8.75 2.77 -29.16
N GLU A 137 -7.51 2.35 -28.96
CA GLU A 137 -7.18 1.33 -27.95
C GLU A 137 -7.41 1.83 -26.52
N LEU A 138 -7.08 3.09 -26.24
CA LEU A 138 -7.28 3.69 -24.92
C LEU A 138 -8.77 3.93 -24.64
N GLU A 139 -9.53 4.42 -25.61
CA GLU A 139 -10.99 4.52 -25.51
C GLU A 139 -11.65 3.16 -25.32
N ALA A 140 -11.19 2.12 -26.01
CA ALA A 140 -11.69 0.77 -25.82
C ALA A 140 -11.42 0.23 -24.40
N ILE A 141 -10.27 0.58 -23.80
CA ILE A 141 -9.98 0.27 -22.40
C ILE A 141 -10.94 1.01 -21.47
N ASP A 142 -11.18 2.30 -21.70
CA ASP A 142 -12.07 3.12 -20.87
C ASP A 142 -13.50 2.54 -20.86
N GLU A 143 -14.03 2.18 -22.03
CA GLU A 143 -15.36 1.55 -22.15
C GLU A 143 -15.40 0.15 -21.53
N ALA A 144 -14.36 -0.66 -21.70
CA ALA A 144 -14.29 -1.98 -21.09
C ALA A 144 -14.26 -1.90 -19.56
N VAL A 145 -13.49 -0.98 -18.98
CA VAL A 145 -13.42 -0.76 -17.53
C VAL A 145 -14.76 -0.23 -17.01
N LYS A 146 -15.41 0.67 -17.73
CA LYS A 146 -16.73 1.18 -17.36
C LYS A 146 -17.77 0.05 -17.32
N ALA A 147 -17.82 -0.79 -18.33
CA ALA A 147 -18.71 -1.95 -18.37
C ALA A 147 -18.44 -2.93 -17.22
N GLN A 148 -17.17 -3.17 -16.87
CA GLN A 148 -16.79 -4.01 -15.72
C GLN A 148 -17.28 -3.41 -14.39
N VAL A 149 -17.13 -2.10 -14.20
CA VAL A 149 -17.61 -1.41 -12.99
C VAL A 149 -19.14 -1.46 -12.89
N GLU A 150 -19.86 -1.23 -13.99
CA GLU A 150 -21.32 -1.33 -14.02
C GLU A 150 -21.80 -2.75 -13.68
N GLN A 151 -21.13 -3.79 -14.20
CA GLN A 151 -21.42 -5.18 -13.83
C GLN A 151 -21.15 -5.46 -12.35
N ALA A 152 -20.07 -4.94 -11.79
CA ALA A 152 -19.74 -5.11 -10.38
C ALA A 152 -20.78 -4.43 -9.46
N VAL A 153 -21.25 -3.23 -9.84
CA VAL A 153 -22.32 -2.52 -9.11
C VAL A 153 -23.63 -3.31 -9.20
N ALA A 154 -24.02 -3.75 -10.40
CA ALA A 154 -25.24 -4.55 -10.58
C ALA A 154 -25.20 -5.87 -9.80
N PHE A 155 -24.04 -6.53 -9.74
CA PHE A 155 -23.83 -7.72 -8.91
C PHE A 155 -23.99 -7.39 -7.42
N ALA A 156 -23.40 -6.30 -6.94
CA ALA A 156 -23.51 -5.88 -5.54
C ALA A 156 -24.96 -5.54 -5.16
N ASP A 157 -25.67 -4.78 -6.01
CA ASP A 157 -27.07 -4.39 -5.77
C ASP A 157 -28.05 -5.57 -5.83
N ALA A 158 -27.76 -6.58 -6.68
CA ALA A 158 -28.57 -7.78 -6.80
C ALA A 158 -28.21 -8.86 -5.76
N SER A 159 -27.11 -8.69 -5.04
CA SER A 159 -26.69 -9.65 -4.01
C SER A 159 -27.65 -9.58 -2.82
N PRO A 160 -28.09 -10.73 -2.28
CA PRO A 160 -28.92 -10.74 -1.09
C PRO A 160 -28.14 -10.17 0.10
N GLU A 161 -28.87 -9.51 1.01
CA GLU A 161 -28.32 -9.18 2.33
C GLU A 161 -27.81 -10.46 3.02
N PRO A 162 -26.68 -10.38 3.75
CA PRO A 162 -26.19 -11.52 4.50
C PRO A 162 -27.22 -11.96 5.55
N SER A 163 -27.32 -13.27 5.77
CA SER A 163 -28.18 -13.80 6.82
C SER A 163 -27.67 -13.40 8.21
N MET A 164 -28.56 -13.40 9.21
CA MET A 164 -28.15 -13.10 10.60
C MET A 164 -27.11 -14.08 11.14
N ASP A 165 -27.02 -15.30 10.60
CA ASP A 165 -26.05 -16.32 11.02
C ASP A 165 -24.60 -15.91 10.66
N GLU A 166 -24.40 -15.08 9.62
CA GLU A 166 -23.08 -14.54 9.25
C GLU A 166 -22.46 -13.69 10.37
N LEU A 167 -23.29 -13.11 11.26
CA LEU A 167 -22.80 -12.33 12.41
C LEU A 167 -21.92 -13.16 13.36
N TYR A 168 -22.15 -14.47 13.43
CA TYR A 168 -21.42 -15.37 14.33
C TYR A 168 -20.26 -16.09 13.67
N THR A 169 -20.08 -15.86 12.37
CA THR A 169 -19.05 -16.54 11.57
C THR A 169 -17.75 -15.73 11.59
N ASP A 170 -16.60 -16.38 11.38
CA ASP A 170 -15.24 -15.79 11.41
C ASP A 170 -14.81 -15.16 12.74
N MET A 171 -15.56 -15.38 13.82
CA MET A 171 -15.18 -14.89 15.16
C MET A 171 -14.12 -15.77 15.82
N ILE A 172 -14.25 -17.09 15.67
CA ILE A 172 -13.33 -18.11 16.16
C ILE A 172 -13.30 -19.27 15.17
N ILE A 173 -12.18 -19.98 15.08
CA ILE A 173 -12.11 -21.28 14.40
C ILE A 173 -12.27 -22.33 15.50
N ALA A 174 -13.31 -23.16 15.42
CA ALA A 174 -13.51 -24.22 16.39
C ALA A 174 -12.52 -25.38 16.16
N ASP A 175 -12.21 -26.12 17.22
CA ASP A 175 -11.34 -27.29 17.13
C ASP A 175 -11.92 -28.31 16.13
N GLY A 176 -11.19 -28.58 15.05
CA GLY A 176 -11.58 -29.53 14.00
C GLY A 176 -12.26 -28.91 12.79
N GLU A 177 -12.54 -27.61 12.77
CA GLU A 177 -13.00 -26.91 11.57
C GLU A 177 -11.83 -26.54 10.65
N GLY A 178 -12.05 -26.64 9.34
CA GLY A 178 -11.10 -26.15 8.35
C GLY A 178 -11.09 -24.63 8.30
N ASP A 179 -9.93 -24.01 8.13
CA ASP A 179 -9.80 -22.59 7.81
C ASP A 179 -10.30 -22.34 6.37
N VAL A 180 -11.62 -22.26 6.22
CA VAL A 180 -12.28 -21.94 4.95
C VAL A 180 -12.46 -20.43 4.87
N HIS A 181 -11.79 -19.81 3.90
CA HIS A 181 -11.80 -18.36 3.80
C HIS A 181 -13.21 -17.78 3.51
N PRO A 182 -13.55 -16.61 4.07
CA PRO A 182 -14.90 -16.06 4.03
C PRO A 182 -15.47 -15.90 2.61
N ARG A 183 -14.62 -15.54 1.63
CA ARG A 183 -15.06 -15.35 0.23
C ARG A 183 -15.51 -16.65 -0.45
N GLU A 184 -14.86 -17.77 -0.15
CA GLU A 184 -15.22 -19.07 -0.71
C GLU A 184 -16.52 -19.58 -0.08
N ARG A 185 -16.70 -19.33 1.22
CA ARG A 185 -17.90 -19.75 1.97
C ARG A 185 -19.15 -18.93 1.62
N VAL A 186 -19.04 -17.60 1.55
CA VAL A 186 -20.19 -16.69 1.41
C VAL A 186 -20.66 -16.55 -0.04
N LEU A 187 -19.72 -16.47 -0.99
CA LEU A 187 -20.05 -16.20 -2.40
C LEU A 187 -19.89 -17.44 -3.30
N GLY A 188 -19.38 -18.56 -2.77
CA GLY A 188 -18.98 -19.71 -3.58
C GLY A 188 -17.84 -19.39 -4.56
N VAL A 189 -17.20 -18.22 -4.41
CA VAL A 189 -16.15 -17.74 -5.31
C VAL A 189 -14.81 -18.25 -4.80
N LYS A 190 -14.27 -19.25 -5.48
CA LYS A 190 -12.89 -19.67 -5.30
C LYS A 190 -11.98 -18.65 -5.98
N VAL A 191 -11.30 -17.84 -5.18
CA VAL A 191 -10.33 -16.85 -5.69
C VAL A 191 -9.02 -17.59 -5.94
N ASP A 192 -8.65 -17.75 -7.21
CA ASP A 192 -7.31 -18.20 -7.60
C ASP A 192 -6.31 -17.09 -7.30
N TRP A 193 -5.83 -17.05 -6.06
CA TRP A 193 -4.81 -16.09 -5.64
C TRP A 193 -3.54 -16.30 -6.47
N PRO A 194 -2.95 -15.24 -7.04
CA PRO A 194 -1.72 -15.38 -7.80
C PRO A 194 -0.64 -15.95 -6.89
N VAL A 195 -0.18 -17.16 -7.21
CA VAL A 195 1.01 -17.74 -6.60
C VAL A 195 2.18 -16.94 -7.14
N LEU A 196 2.77 -16.10 -6.28
CA LEU A 196 3.93 -15.29 -6.66
C LEU A 196 5.02 -16.21 -7.24
N PRO A 197 5.47 -16.00 -8.49
CA PRO A 197 6.56 -16.78 -9.05
C PRO A 197 7.84 -16.51 -8.25
N GLY A 198 8.33 -17.55 -7.57
CA GLY A 198 9.50 -17.48 -6.71
C GLY A 198 9.58 -18.70 -5.80
N PRO A 199 10.69 -18.90 -5.06
CA PRO A 199 10.67 -19.84 -3.94
C PRO A 199 9.52 -19.43 -3.03
N GLU A 200 8.69 -20.41 -2.66
CA GLU A 200 7.65 -20.26 -1.64
C GLU A 200 8.22 -19.36 -0.54
N LEU A 201 7.61 -18.18 -0.34
CA LEU A 201 7.97 -17.28 0.75
C LEU A 201 7.62 -18.02 2.03
N LYS A 202 8.52 -18.89 2.47
CA LYS A 202 8.46 -19.54 3.77
C LYS A 202 8.70 -18.42 4.77
N THR A 203 7.63 -17.73 5.14
CA THR A 203 7.52 -16.95 6.37
C THR A 203 7.59 -17.93 7.55
N ARG A 204 8.72 -18.65 7.67
CA ARG A 204 9.09 -19.23 8.95
C ARG A 204 9.44 -18.03 9.81
N TRP A 205 8.49 -17.67 10.67
CA TRP A 205 8.72 -16.84 11.84
C TRP A 205 9.66 -17.60 12.77
N ASP A 206 10.90 -17.78 12.33
CA ASP A 206 11.98 -18.26 13.16
C ASP A 206 12.40 -17.07 14.04
N LEU A 207 11.59 -16.85 15.09
CA LEU A 207 11.82 -15.82 16.11
C LEU A 207 13.04 -16.16 16.99
N GLU A 208 13.67 -17.32 16.77
CA GLU A 208 14.92 -17.68 17.43
C GLU A 208 16.06 -16.78 16.89
N PRO A 209 16.85 -16.15 17.78
CA PRO A 209 17.99 -15.37 17.37
C PRO A 209 18.95 -16.25 16.56
N ARG A 210 19.21 -15.88 15.31
CA ARG A 210 20.10 -16.61 14.38
C ARG A 210 21.54 -16.80 14.90
N GLU A 211 21.92 -16.11 15.96
CA GLU A 211 23.11 -16.42 16.74
C GLU A 211 22.76 -16.24 18.22
N ALA A 212 22.88 -17.32 19.01
CA ALA A 212 22.87 -17.21 20.45
C ALA A 212 23.95 -16.21 20.87
N ALA A 213 23.60 -15.23 21.72
CA ALA A 213 24.58 -14.31 22.27
C ALA A 213 25.75 -15.14 22.84
N PRO A 214 27.02 -14.81 22.52
CA PRO A 214 28.14 -15.57 23.03
C PRO A 214 28.02 -15.60 24.56
N ALA A 215 28.05 -16.81 25.12
CA ALA A 215 27.93 -17.02 26.55
C ALA A 215 28.90 -16.08 27.27
N ALA A 216 28.38 -15.23 28.16
CA ALA A 216 29.21 -14.37 28.98
C ALA A 216 30.28 -15.26 29.62
N LYS A 217 31.56 -15.00 29.30
CA LYS A 217 32.67 -15.65 29.98
C LYS A 217 32.48 -15.35 31.46
N LYS A 218 32.03 -16.34 32.23
CA LYS A 218 32.16 -16.30 33.68
C LYS A 218 33.65 -16.11 33.94
N GLY A 219 34.02 -14.88 34.30
CA GLY A 219 35.36 -14.60 34.77
C GLY A 219 35.62 -15.54 35.94
N ALA A 220 36.64 -16.39 35.78
CA ALA A 220 37.23 -17.08 36.90
C ALA A 220 38.18 -16.08 37.58
N ALA A 221 37.95 -15.90 38.89
CA ALA A 221 38.63 -15.07 39.89
C ALA A 221 37.88 -13.78 40.25
#